data_AF-U5SFH0-F1
#
_entry.id   AF-U5SFH0-F1
#
_cell.length_a   1.000
_cell.length_b   1.000
_cell.length_c   1.000
_cell.angle_alpha   90.00
_cell.angle_beta   90.00
_cell.angle_gamma   90.00
#
_symmetry.space_group_name_H-M   'P 1'
#
loop_
_entity.id
_entity.type
_entity.pdbx_description
1 polymer ?
#
loop_
_entity_poly.entity_id
_entity_poly.type
_entity_poly.pdbx_seq_one_letter_code
_entity_poly.pdbx_strand_id
1 'polypeptide(L)'
;MVKVVKENPYPKTTQLIYSQASERIDEKYNAWAERQPKRPAKVDVYSDTKLLTNVLDYHITKKINDGNYSKLVSLDLAKALVTNLGFKDLNEVYWGDPQIYFEDYIVTLLVEMQESKDYSRYFWDIPLSTKEDVEKFYQNYKDEILNDNERSPSLVSHFIDFTYNVHESIEPVGDVFELQDAKVDNSKLKNTSSETLTFENLPDSLDVFIREMLLHFIYHIGFDDFNQLLEQEGQKKHNISKIKIKKINKK
;
A
#
# COMPACT_ATOMS: atom_id res chain seq x y z
N MET A 1 21.28 -23.08 8.76
CA MET A 1 20.18 -22.70 7.84
C MET A 1 20.43 -21.27 7.40
N VAL A 2 20.80 -21.07 6.13
CA VAL A 2 20.90 -19.75 5.53
C VAL A 2 19.46 -19.24 5.44
N LYS A 3 19.13 -18.18 6.19
CA LYS A 3 17.88 -17.43 5.96
C LYS A 3 17.98 -16.93 4.51
N VAL A 4 17.26 -17.55 3.60
CA VAL A 4 17.02 -16.97 2.28
C VAL A 4 16.20 -15.73 2.57
N VAL A 5 16.87 -14.58 2.63
CA VAL A 5 16.21 -13.27 2.57
C VAL A 5 15.57 -13.28 1.20
N LYS A 6 14.26 -13.52 1.15
CA LYS A 6 13.46 -13.40 -0.07
C LYS A 6 13.73 -11.97 -0.55
N GLU A 7 14.39 -11.86 -1.70
CA GLU A 7 14.78 -10.56 -2.25
C GLU A 7 13.50 -9.74 -2.41
N ASN A 8 13.48 -8.53 -1.84
CA ASN A 8 12.29 -7.69 -1.86
C ASN A 8 11.93 -7.41 -3.33
N PRO A 9 10.75 -7.83 -3.83
CA PRO A 9 10.35 -7.58 -5.22
C PRO A 9 10.02 -6.11 -5.50
N TYR A 10 9.79 -5.29 -4.45
CA TYR A 10 9.39 -3.90 -4.57
C TYR A 10 10.31 -2.95 -3.75
N PRO A 11 11.63 -2.93 -4.00
CA PRO A 11 12.58 -2.17 -3.18
C PRO A 11 12.33 -0.67 -3.16
N LYS A 12 11.94 -0.05 -4.29
CA LYS A 12 11.67 1.39 -4.42
C LYS A 12 10.40 1.76 -3.66
N THR A 13 9.32 1.01 -3.87
CA THR A 13 8.03 1.21 -3.17
C THR A 13 8.20 1.05 -1.67
N THR A 14 8.91 0.00 -1.27
CA THR A 14 9.23 -0.27 0.12
C THR A 14 10.02 0.89 0.73
N GLN A 15 11.09 1.34 0.07
CA GLN A 15 11.90 2.47 0.51
C GLN A 15 11.07 3.76 0.68
N LEU A 16 10.12 4.02 -0.22
CA LEU A 16 9.21 5.16 -0.13
C LEU A 16 8.34 5.10 1.14
N ILE A 17 7.66 3.97 1.38
CA ILE A 17 6.82 3.77 2.57
C ILE A 17 7.62 4.00 3.87
N TYR A 18 8.80 3.39 3.98
CA TYR A 18 9.64 3.59 5.15
C TYR A 18 10.12 5.03 5.30
N SER A 19 10.36 5.72 4.19
CA SER A 19 10.80 7.11 4.21
C SER A 19 9.71 8.01 4.78
N GLN A 20 8.47 7.81 4.35
CA GLN A 20 7.32 8.57 4.80
C GLN A 20 7.02 8.31 6.28
N ALA A 21 7.11 7.04 6.72
CA ALA A 21 6.98 6.70 8.13
C ALA A 21 8.08 7.37 8.98
N SER A 22 9.33 7.31 8.52
CA SER A 22 10.48 7.93 9.19
C SER A 22 10.32 9.45 9.32
N GLU A 23 9.94 10.14 8.25
CA GLU A 23 9.74 11.58 8.22
C GLU A 23 8.66 12.01 9.23
N ARG A 24 7.50 11.35 9.21
CA ARG A 24 6.42 11.62 10.17
C ARG A 24 6.82 11.33 11.62
N ILE A 25 7.59 10.26 11.87
CA ILE A 25 8.11 9.95 13.21
C ILE A 25 9.08 11.03 13.67
N ASP A 26 9.95 11.51 12.78
CA ASP A 26 10.87 12.62 13.07
C ASP A 26 10.13 13.92 13.39
N GLU A 27 9.11 14.28 12.60
CA GLU A 27 8.27 15.45 12.86
C GLU A 27 7.60 15.38 14.24
N LYS A 28 6.97 14.24 14.59
CA LYS A 28 6.33 14.08 15.91
C LYS A 28 7.35 14.08 17.04
N TYR A 29 8.52 13.47 16.84
CA TYR A 29 9.59 13.47 17.82
C TYR A 29 10.11 14.89 18.07
N ASN A 30 10.37 15.66 17.02
CA ASN A 30 10.86 17.04 17.14
C ASN A 30 9.82 17.95 17.81
N ALA A 31 8.54 17.83 17.43
CA ALA A 31 7.45 18.56 18.07
C ALA A 31 7.29 18.19 19.57
N TRP A 32 7.47 16.91 19.92
CA TRP A 32 7.49 16.47 21.31
C TRP A 32 8.71 17.02 22.07
N ALA A 33 9.89 16.99 21.44
CA ALA A 33 11.16 17.42 22.01
C ALA A 33 11.15 18.92 22.35
N GLU A 34 10.59 19.75 21.48
CA GLU A 34 10.43 21.20 21.71
C GLU A 34 9.52 21.55 22.89
N ARG A 35 8.57 20.67 23.21
CA ARG A 35 7.64 20.85 24.33
C ARG A 35 8.23 20.44 25.67
N GLN A 36 9.39 19.78 25.68
CA GLN A 36 9.98 19.29 26.93
C GLN A 36 10.61 20.42 27.75
N PRO A 37 10.31 20.52 29.06
CA PRO A 37 10.86 21.55 29.93
C PRO A 37 12.37 21.36 30.21
N LYS A 38 12.91 20.18 29.90
CA LYS A 38 14.33 19.83 30.02
C LYS A 38 14.82 19.26 28.69
N ARG A 39 16.14 19.23 28.49
CA ARG A 39 16.75 18.63 27.31
C ARG A 39 16.21 17.20 27.14
N PRO A 40 15.44 16.91 26.08
CA PRO A 40 14.82 15.61 25.89
C PRO A 40 15.88 14.55 25.63
N ALA A 41 15.76 13.40 26.28
CA ALA A 41 16.60 12.24 25.99
C ALA A 41 15.82 11.23 25.15
N LYS A 42 16.46 10.68 24.12
CA LYS A 42 15.85 9.64 23.27
C LYS A 42 15.35 8.42 24.08
N VAL A 43 16.01 8.12 25.20
CA VAL A 43 15.63 7.04 26.13
C VAL A 43 14.26 7.26 26.77
N ASP A 44 13.80 8.52 26.86
CA ASP A 44 12.48 8.87 27.39
C ASP A 44 11.36 8.44 26.43
N VAL A 45 11.68 8.25 25.15
CA VAL A 45 10.73 7.77 24.11
C VAL A 45 10.87 6.27 23.91
N TYR A 46 12.08 5.76 23.81
CA TYR A 46 12.33 4.33 23.61
C TYR A 46 13.71 3.92 24.12
N SER A 47 13.78 2.77 24.80
CA SER A 47 15.01 2.31 25.48
C SER A 47 16.16 2.02 24.51
N ASP A 48 15.87 1.44 23.34
CA ASP A 48 16.87 1.27 22.27
C ASP A 48 16.99 2.56 21.45
N THR A 49 17.83 3.46 21.98
CA THR A 49 18.07 4.77 21.36
C THR A 49 18.77 4.68 20.00
N LYS A 50 19.48 3.58 19.71
CA LYS A 50 20.10 3.36 18.41
C LYS A 50 19.04 3.04 17.37
N LEU A 51 18.09 2.16 17.70
CA LEU A 51 16.96 1.88 16.82
C LEU A 51 16.12 3.14 16.56
N LEU A 52 15.78 3.88 17.62
CA LEU A 52 15.04 5.14 17.47
C LEU A 52 15.79 6.14 16.58
N THR A 53 17.10 6.29 16.77
CA THR A 53 17.92 7.20 15.93
C THR A 53 17.92 6.77 14.46
N ASN A 54 18.06 5.47 14.19
CA ASN A 54 18.00 4.96 12.82
C ASN A 54 16.64 5.27 12.16
N VAL A 55 15.53 5.17 12.90
CA VAL A 55 14.19 5.49 12.39
C VAL A 55 14.05 6.98 12.10
N LEU A 56 14.53 7.85 13.00
CA LEU A 56 14.46 9.30 12.80
C LEU A 56 15.28 9.72 11.57
N ASP A 57 16.50 9.18 11.42
CA ASP A 57 17.41 9.59 10.35
C ASP A 57 17.15 8.88 9.01
N TYR A 58 16.25 7.89 8.94
CA TYR A 58 16.07 7.07 7.74
C TYR A 58 15.59 7.89 6.54
N HIS A 59 14.66 8.83 6.72
CA HIS A 59 14.13 9.67 5.64
C HIS A 59 15.22 10.55 5.02
N ILE A 60 16.30 10.86 5.74
CA ILE A 60 17.46 11.61 5.26
C ILE A 60 18.49 10.66 4.63
N THR A 61 18.84 9.60 5.34
CA THR A 61 19.97 8.75 4.99
C THR A 61 19.63 7.71 3.93
N LYS A 62 18.36 7.28 3.87
CA LYS A 62 17.86 6.17 3.06
C LYS A 62 18.69 4.87 3.20
N LYS A 63 19.36 4.69 4.34
CA LYS A 63 20.27 3.57 4.59
C LYS A 63 19.67 2.60 5.59
N ILE A 64 19.67 1.33 5.23
CA ILE A 64 19.27 0.23 6.12
C ILE A 64 20.51 -0.51 6.55
N ASN A 65 20.82 -0.43 7.84
CA ASN A 65 21.81 -1.29 8.44
C ASN A 65 21.30 -2.75 8.33
N ASP A 66 22.13 -3.62 7.75
CA ASP A 66 21.86 -5.06 7.57
C ASP A 66 20.77 -5.45 6.57
N GLY A 67 20.33 -4.54 5.68
CA GLY A 67 19.41 -4.84 4.57
C GLY A 67 18.02 -5.32 4.99
N ASN A 68 17.68 -5.22 6.28
CA ASN A 68 16.46 -5.78 6.83
C ASN A 68 15.43 -4.69 7.16
N TYR A 69 14.66 -4.33 6.13
CA TYR A 69 13.52 -3.42 6.18
C TYR A 69 12.56 -3.71 7.35
N SER A 70 12.30 -4.99 7.66
CA SER A 70 11.41 -5.42 8.77
C SER A 70 11.79 -4.86 10.15
N LYS A 71 13.05 -4.44 10.31
CA LYS A 71 13.58 -3.97 11.58
C LYS A 71 13.60 -2.45 11.72
N LEU A 72 13.22 -1.69 10.68
CA LEU A 72 13.20 -0.23 10.78
C LEU A 72 12.24 0.21 11.88
N VAL A 73 10.96 -0.16 11.78
CA VAL A 73 9.97 0.16 12.82
C VAL A 73 9.42 -1.15 13.41
N SER A 74 10.09 -1.66 14.45
CA SER A 74 9.59 -2.81 15.20
C SER A 74 8.26 -2.51 15.89
N LEU A 75 7.45 -3.54 16.15
CA LEU A 75 6.15 -3.38 16.82
C LEU A 75 6.28 -2.74 18.21
N ASP A 76 7.31 -3.11 18.98
CA ASP A 76 7.53 -2.54 20.31
C ASP A 76 7.92 -1.07 20.24
N LEU A 77 8.74 -0.69 19.25
CA LEU A 77 9.00 0.72 18.96
C LEU A 77 7.71 1.44 18.57
N ALA A 78 6.92 0.91 17.64
CA ALA A 78 5.67 1.54 17.21
C ALA A 78 4.71 1.79 18.39
N LYS A 79 4.55 0.82 19.29
CA LYS A 79 3.76 0.98 20.53
C LYS A 79 4.30 2.08 21.45
N ALA A 80 5.63 2.17 21.58
CA ALA A 80 6.26 3.23 22.35
C ALA A 80 6.03 4.61 21.70
N LEU A 81 6.10 4.71 20.37
CA LEU A 81 5.81 5.95 19.64
C LEU A 81 4.36 6.41 19.83
N VAL A 82 3.38 5.48 19.77
CA VAL A 82 1.98 5.77 20.10
C VAL A 82 1.84 6.35 21.51
N THR A 83 2.46 5.69 22.49
CA THR A 83 2.36 6.09 23.89
C THR A 83 3.03 7.44 24.17
N ASN A 84 4.20 7.68 23.58
CA ASN A 84 5.08 8.78 23.99
C ASN A 84 5.03 10.00 23.06
N LEU A 85 4.70 9.83 21.78
CA LEU A 85 4.71 10.91 20.77
C LEU A 85 3.31 11.31 20.28
N GLY A 86 2.24 10.73 20.84
CA GLY A 86 0.87 11.11 20.52
C GLY A 86 0.44 10.71 19.11
N PHE A 87 0.86 9.54 18.64
CA PHE A 87 0.18 8.88 17.53
C PHE A 87 -1.17 8.34 18.02
N LYS A 88 -2.18 8.36 17.15
CA LYS A 88 -3.53 7.87 17.39
C LYS A 88 -3.54 6.36 17.58
N ASP A 89 -2.84 5.65 16.70
CA ASP A 89 -2.76 4.20 16.66
C ASP A 89 -1.47 3.73 15.94
N LEU A 90 -1.31 2.41 15.82
CA LEU A 90 -0.20 1.81 15.09
C LEU A 90 -0.25 2.14 13.59
N ASN A 91 -1.44 2.31 13.02
CA ASN A 91 -1.59 2.60 11.60
C ASN A 91 -1.02 3.98 11.25
N GLU A 92 -1.24 5.00 12.09
CA GLU A 92 -0.66 6.33 11.88
C GLU A 92 0.88 6.29 11.91
N VAL A 93 1.47 5.41 12.73
CA VAL A 93 2.93 5.23 12.79
C VAL A 93 3.45 4.62 11.49
N TYR A 94 2.87 3.49 11.06
CA TYR A 94 3.33 2.75 9.89
C TYR A 94 2.93 3.43 8.58
N TRP A 95 1.65 3.70 8.42
CA TRP A 95 1.06 4.13 7.15
C TRP A 95 0.63 5.60 7.18
N GLY A 96 0.28 6.16 8.33
CA GLY A 96 -0.19 7.55 8.39
C GLY A 96 -1.55 7.76 7.76
N ASP A 97 -1.68 8.83 7.00
CA ASP A 97 -2.89 9.13 6.22
C ASP A 97 -2.62 8.87 4.73
N PRO A 98 -3.07 7.72 4.17
CA PRO A 98 -2.91 7.39 2.77
C PRO A 98 -3.37 8.48 1.82
N GLN A 99 -4.42 9.24 2.15
CA GLN A 99 -4.97 10.26 1.25
C GLN A 99 -3.95 11.35 0.89
N ILE A 100 -2.92 11.55 1.71
CA ILE A 100 -1.88 12.57 1.49
C ILE A 100 -0.81 12.09 0.51
N TYR A 101 -0.48 10.80 0.50
CA TYR A 101 0.69 10.27 -0.22
C TYR A 101 0.36 9.16 -1.23
N PHE A 102 -0.92 8.85 -1.42
CA PHE A 102 -1.35 7.71 -2.24
C PHE A 102 -0.87 7.79 -3.68
N GLU A 103 -0.81 9.00 -4.25
CA GLU A 103 -0.31 9.24 -5.61
C GLU A 103 1.14 8.77 -5.76
N ASP A 104 2.05 9.27 -4.92
CA ASP A 104 3.46 8.88 -4.95
C ASP A 104 3.64 7.37 -4.75
N TYR A 105 2.83 6.78 -3.86
CA TYR A 105 2.82 5.35 -3.60
C TYR A 105 2.41 4.54 -4.84
N ILE A 106 1.24 4.83 -5.41
CA ILE A 106 0.72 4.09 -6.58
C ILE A 106 1.61 4.30 -7.79
N VAL A 107 2.09 5.51 -8.05
CA VAL A 107 2.99 5.79 -9.17
C VAL A 107 4.27 4.97 -9.04
N THR A 108 4.89 4.97 -7.86
CA THR A 108 6.12 4.20 -7.62
C THR A 108 5.89 2.70 -7.77
N LEU A 109 4.78 2.19 -7.21
CA LEU A 109 4.44 0.77 -7.25
C LEU A 109 4.18 0.28 -8.67
N LEU A 110 3.39 1.01 -9.46
CA LEU A 110 3.06 0.62 -10.83
C LEU A 110 4.30 0.61 -11.73
N VAL A 111 5.18 1.63 -11.62
CA VAL A 111 6.45 1.65 -12.37
C VAL A 111 7.32 0.44 -12.01
N GLU A 112 7.43 0.11 -10.72
CA GLU A 112 8.23 -1.02 -10.26
C GLU A 112 7.63 -2.38 -10.68
N MET A 113 6.30 -2.51 -10.65
CA MET A 113 5.60 -3.72 -11.11
C MET A 113 5.82 -4.01 -12.60
N GLN A 114 6.00 -2.99 -13.44
CA GLN A 114 6.26 -3.21 -14.87
C GLN A 114 7.63 -3.81 -15.16
N GLU A 115 8.63 -3.45 -14.35
CA GLU A 115 9.95 -4.04 -14.42
C GLU A 115 9.90 -5.54 -14.03
N SER A 116 8.86 -5.95 -13.29
CA SER A 116 8.63 -7.34 -12.90
C SER A 116 7.97 -8.17 -14.02
N LYS A 117 8.58 -9.32 -14.32
CA LYS A 117 8.07 -10.29 -15.28
C LYS A 117 6.73 -10.92 -14.86
N ASP A 118 6.41 -10.89 -13.57
CA ASP A 118 5.19 -11.49 -13.04
C ASP A 118 3.95 -10.63 -13.34
N TYR A 119 4.15 -9.31 -13.50
CA TYR A 119 3.06 -8.33 -13.61
C TYR A 119 2.96 -7.64 -14.96
N SER A 120 4.02 -7.65 -15.77
CA SER A 120 4.06 -6.96 -17.08
C SER A 120 2.88 -7.30 -18.01
N ARG A 121 2.39 -8.54 -17.97
CA ARG A 121 1.26 -9.01 -18.80
C ARG A 121 -0.10 -8.38 -18.46
N TYR A 122 -0.27 -7.83 -17.25
CA TYR A 122 -1.56 -7.28 -16.81
C TYR A 122 -1.80 -5.85 -17.32
N PHE A 123 -0.79 -5.23 -17.92
CA PHE A 123 -0.85 -3.85 -18.39
C PHE A 123 -1.23 -3.71 -19.88
N TRP A 124 -1.65 -4.78 -20.58
CA TRP A 124 -2.34 -4.79 -21.89
C TRP A 124 -2.00 -3.65 -22.89
N ASP A 125 -0.74 -3.50 -23.31
CA ASP A 125 -0.26 -2.40 -24.18
C ASP A 125 -0.58 -0.96 -23.69
N ILE A 126 -1.11 -0.81 -22.47
CA ILE A 126 -1.28 0.49 -21.82
C ILE A 126 0.13 1.07 -21.68
N PRO A 127 0.39 2.27 -22.23
CA PRO A 127 1.74 2.81 -22.36
C PRO A 127 2.21 3.39 -21.03
N LEU A 128 2.05 2.68 -19.92
CA LEU A 128 2.48 3.08 -18.59
C LEU A 128 4.01 2.98 -18.42
N SER A 129 4.78 2.85 -19.51
CA SER A 129 6.20 2.50 -19.54
C SER A 129 7.15 3.53 -18.88
N THR A 130 6.64 4.72 -18.55
CA THR A 130 7.40 5.77 -17.88
C THR A 130 6.64 6.31 -16.67
N LYS A 131 7.36 6.94 -15.74
CA LYS A 131 6.74 7.62 -14.59
C LYS A 131 5.67 8.63 -15.03
N GLU A 132 5.95 9.39 -16.09
CA GLU A 132 5.03 10.39 -16.64
C GLU A 132 3.73 9.75 -17.17
N ASP A 133 3.82 8.56 -17.74
CA ASP A 133 2.63 7.85 -18.24
C ASP A 133 1.78 7.31 -17.08
N VAL A 134 2.43 6.82 -16.03
CA VAL A 134 1.74 6.39 -14.80
C VAL A 134 1.09 7.57 -14.07
N GLU A 135 1.76 8.72 -14.01
CA GLU A 135 1.19 9.96 -13.47
C GLU A 135 -0.03 10.40 -14.29
N LYS A 136 0.04 10.38 -15.62
CA LYS A 136 -1.12 10.68 -16.48
C LYS A 136 -2.27 9.71 -16.23
N PHE A 137 -2.00 8.41 -16.10
CA PHE A 137 -3.01 7.42 -15.74
C PHE A 137 -3.64 7.75 -14.39
N TYR A 138 -2.84 8.03 -13.37
CA TYR A 138 -3.35 8.41 -12.06
C TYR A 138 -4.28 9.64 -12.14
N GLN A 139 -3.90 10.67 -12.90
CA GLN A 139 -4.72 11.87 -13.07
C GLN A 139 -6.00 11.59 -13.86
N ASN A 140 -5.97 10.70 -14.85
CA ASN A 140 -7.16 10.34 -15.65
C ASN A 140 -8.21 9.59 -14.83
N TYR A 141 -7.78 8.75 -13.87
CA TYR A 141 -8.67 7.95 -13.01
C TYR A 141 -8.69 8.43 -11.57
N LYS A 142 -8.37 9.70 -11.35
CA LYS A 142 -8.20 10.26 -10.01
C LYS A 142 -9.45 10.11 -9.16
N ASP A 143 -10.63 10.26 -9.77
CA ASP A 143 -11.89 10.15 -9.07
C ASP A 143 -12.16 8.70 -8.63
N GLU A 144 -11.91 7.70 -9.48
CA GLU A 144 -12.04 6.28 -9.14
C GLU A 144 -10.99 5.80 -8.13
N ILE A 145 -9.80 6.42 -8.17
CA ILE A 145 -8.70 6.10 -7.26
C ILE A 145 -8.96 6.68 -5.86
N LEU A 146 -9.45 7.91 -5.76
CA LEU A 146 -9.53 8.66 -4.49
C LEU A 146 -10.92 8.71 -3.87
N ASN A 147 -11.97 8.66 -4.67
CA ASN A 147 -13.32 8.96 -4.21
C ASN A 147 -14.22 7.74 -4.35
N ASP A 148 -14.82 7.32 -3.23
CA ASP A 148 -15.85 6.31 -3.26
C ASP A 148 -17.02 6.80 -4.11
N ASN A 149 -17.59 5.90 -4.90
CA ASN A 149 -18.81 6.17 -5.65
C ASN A 149 -19.98 5.38 -5.05
N GLU A 150 -21.20 5.63 -5.53
CA GLU A 150 -22.41 4.97 -5.00
C GLU A 150 -22.39 3.44 -5.12
N ARG A 151 -21.52 2.86 -5.96
CA ARG A 151 -21.53 1.44 -6.32
C ARG A 151 -20.33 0.65 -5.79
N SER A 152 -19.19 1.31 -5.60
CA SER A 152 -17.92 0.71 -5.23
C SER A 152 -17.08 1.67 -4.39
N PRO A 153 -16.38 1.16 -3.37
CA PRO A 153 -15.26 1.87 -2.77
C PRO A 153 -14.18 2.18 -3.81
N SER A 154 -13.45 3.24 -3.54
CA SER A 154 -12.26 3.66 -4.29
C SER A 154 -11.06 2.78 -3.99
N LEU A 155 -10.03 2.89 -4.84
CA LEU A 155 -8.76 2.19 -4.61
C LEU A 155 -8.10 2.63 -3.28
N VAL A 156 -8.19 3.91 -2.92
CA VAL A 156 -7.62 4.40 -1.66
C VAL A 156 -8.37 3.85 -0.45
N SER A 157 -9.70 3.70 -0.51
CA SER A 157 -10.48 3.09 0.57
C SER A 157 -10.09 1.62 0.78
N HIS A 158 -9.99 0.85 -0.31
CA HIS A 158 -9.48 -0.52 -0.25
C HIS A 158 -8.06 -0.61 0.30
N PHE A 159 -7.20 0.35 -0.06
CA PHE A 159 -5.85 0.42 0.50
C PHE A 159 -5.86 0.74 2.01
N ILE A 160 -6.72 1.65 2.46
CA ILE A 160 -6.88 1.96 3.90
C ILE A 160 -7.28 0.70 4.66
N ASP A 161 -8.28 -0.03 4.18
CA ASP A 161 -8.69 -1.31 4.79
C ASP A 161 -7.53 -2.30 4.85
N PHE A 162 -6.77 -2.40 3.75
CA PHE A 162 -5.55 -3.19 3.69
C PHE A 162 -4.51 -2.79 4.75
N THR A 163 -4.30 -1.50 5.01
CA THR A 163 -3.36 -1.05 6.06
C THR A 163 -3.81 -1.46 7.47
N TYR A 164 -5.11 -1.59 7.70
CA TYR A 164 -5.70 -2.12 8.94
C TYR A 164 -5.77 -3.66 8.98
N ASN A 165 -5.09 -4.34 8.04
CA ASN A 165 -5.11 -5.80 7.93
C ASN A 165 -6.55 -6.36 7.78
N VAL A 166 -7.42 -5.56 7.16
CA VAL A 166 -8.75 -5.95 6.70
C VAL A 166 -8.62 -6.22 5.21
N HIS A 167 -8.87 -7.46 4.78
CA HIS A 167 -8.83 -7.80 3.36
C HIS A 167 -10.12 -8.51 2.95
N GLU A 168 -10.75 -7.98 1.92
CA GLU A 168 -11.71 -8.71 1.10
C GLU A 168 -10.90 -9.40 -0.02
N SER A 169 -10.85 -10.74 -0.05
CA SER A 169 -10.32 -11.49 -1.20
C SER A 169 -11.37 -11.59 -2.30
N ILE A 170 -10.94 -11.52 -3.54
CA ILE A 170 -11.81 -11.70 -4.70
C ILE A 170 -11.57 -13.11 -5.27
N GLU A 171 -12.47 -14.06 -5.00
CA GLU A 171 -12.40 -15.37 -5.65
C GLU A 171 -13.32 -15.44 -6.88
N PRO A 172 -12.86 -16.00 -8.01
CA PRO A 172 -13.73 -16.32 -9.13
C PRO A 172 -14.64 -17.51 -8.78
N VAL A 173 -15.96 -17.27 -8.75
CA VAL A 173 -16.99 -18.29 -8.55
C VAL A 173 -17.78 -18.44 -9.86
N GLY A 174 -17.30 -19.31 -10.74
CA GLY A 174 -17.87 -19.47 -12.09
C GLY A 174 -17.53 -18.27 -12.98
N ASP A 175 -18.54 -17.64 -13.60
CA ASP A 175 -18.39 -16.43 -14.44
C ASP A 175 -18.50 -15.11 -13.64
N VAL A 176 -18.47 -15.17 -12.30
CA VAL A 176 -18.70 -14.03 -11.40
C VAL A 176 -17.59 -13.98 -10.34
N PHE A 177 -17.16 -12.77 -9.97
CA PHE A 177 -16.24 -12.55 -8.86
C PHE A 177 -17.03 -12.34 -7.55
N GLU A 178 -16.74 -13.12 -6.50
CA GLU A 178 -17.30 -12.92 -5.15
C GLU A 178 -16.23 -12.32 -4.22
N LEU A 179 -16.60 -11.28 -3.47
CA LEU A 179 -15.81 -10.71 -2.37
C LEU A 179 -16.05 -11.56 -1.11
N GLN A 180 -14.98 -12.04 -0.47
CA GLN A 180 -15.03 -12.71 0.83
C GLN A 180 -14.03 -12.07 1.79
N ASP A 181 -14.35 -12.01 3.09
CA ASP A 181 -13.40 -11.60 4.12
C ASP A 181 -12.26 -12.64 4.24
N ALA A 182 -11.09 -12.35 3.68
CA ALA A 182 -9.91 -13.19 3.85
C ALA A 182 -9.00 -12.59 4.92
N LYS A 183 -8.93 -13.23 6.08
CA LYS A 183 -7.86 -12.94 7.05
C LYS A 183 -6.60 -13.65 6.61
N VAL A 184 -5.52 -12.90 6.37
CA VAL A 184 -4.18 -13.48 6.16
C VAL A 184 -3.83 -14.32 7.39
N ASP A 185 -3.50 -15.60 7.16
CA ASP A 185 -3.02 -16.49 8.22
C ASP A 185 -1.63 -16.04 8.70
N ASN A 186 -1.62 -15.10 9.63
CA ASN A 186 -0.42 -14.55 10.26
C ASN A 186 0.13 -15.45 11.38
N SER A 187 -0.41 -16.66 11.58
CA SER A 187 -0.10 -17.51 12.75
C SER A 187 1.37 -17.95 12.87
N LYS A 188 2.14 -17.87 11.77
CA LYS A 188 3.57 -18.25 11.73
C LYS A 188 4.53 -17.06 11.84
N LEU A 189 4.03 -15.84 11.90
CA LEU A 189 4.82 -14.61 11.84
C LEU A 189 5.12 -14.10 13.26
N LYS A 190 6.33 -13.58 13.49
CA LYS A 190 6.69 -12.93 14.75
C LYS A 190 6.39 -11.43 14.65
N ASN A 191 6.11 -10.78 15.79
CA ASN A 191 5.81 -9.35 15.93
C ASN A 191 4.73 -8.76 14.99
N THR A 192 3.72 -9.54 14.65
CA THR A 192 2.56 -9.05 13.89
C THR A 192 1.53 -8.38 14.80
N SER A 193 0.89 -7.32 14.31
CA SER A 193 -0.36 -6.81 14.88
C SER A 193 -1.55 -7.52 14.21
N SER A 194 -2.60 -7.82 14.97
CA SER A 194 -3.85 -8.34 14.43
C SER A 194 -4.71 -7.26 13.77
N GLU A 195 -4.40 -5.99 14.05
CA GLU A 195 -5.22 -4.81 13.70
C GLU A 195 -4.54 -3.90 12.67
N THR A 196 -3.25 -4.10 12.39
CA THR A 196 -2.49 -3.21 11.51
C THR A 196 -1.41 -4.00 10.79
N LEU A 197 -1.24 -3.71 9.52
CA LEU A 197 -0.19 -4.31 8.72
C LEU A 197 1.17 -3.74 9.13
N THR A 198 1.99 -4.57 9.77
CA THR A 198 3.34 -4.15 10.20
C THR A 198 4.34 -4.25 9.06
N PHE A 199 5.39 -3.45 9.15
CA PHE A 199 6.51 -3.47 8.21
C PHE A 199 7.31 -4.79 8.14
N GLU A 200 7.14 -5.71 9.10
CA GLU A 200 7.89 -6.97 9.13
C GLU A 200 7.65 -7.85 7.89
N ASN A 201 6.44 -7.80 7.34
CA ASN A 201 6.05 -8.58 6.15
C ASN A 201 5.64 -7.69 4.98
N LEU A 202 6.13 -6.44 4.96
CA LEU A 202 5.69 -5.44 3.99
C LEU A 202 5.78 -5.95 2.53
N PRO A 203 6.88 -6.55 2.06
CA PRO A 203 6.95 -7.03 0.67
C PRO A 203 5.92 -8.10 0.32
N ASP A 204 5.73 -9.10 1.18
CA ASP A 204 4.73 -10.16 0.94
C ASP A 204 3.29 -9.60 1.03
N SER A 205 3.07 -8.60 1.88
CA SER A 205 1.77 -7.95 2.03
C SER A 205 1.44 -7.08 0.81
N LEU A 206 2.43 -6.39 0.24
CA LEU A 206 2.28 -5.66 -1.01
C LEU A 206 1.89 -6.61 -2.16
N ASP A 207 2.46 -7.82 -2.21
CA ASP A 207 2.08 -8.83 -3.21
C ASP A 207 0.58 -9.20 -3.10
N VAL A 208 0.06 -9.33 -1.87
CA VAL A 208 -1.37 -9.54 -1.63
C VAL A 208 -2.19 -8.34 -2.09
N PHE A 209 -1.80 -7.11 -1.71
CA PHE A 209 -2.50 -5.91 -2.16
C PHE A 209 -2.58 -5.82 -3.69
N ILE A 210 -1.46 -6.13 -4.34
CA ILE A 210 -1.34 -6.10 -5.79
C ILE A 210 -2.28 -7.11 -6.43
N ARG A 211 -2.21 -8.37 -6.00
CA ARG A 211 -2.97 -9.46 -6.61
C ARG A 211 -4.47 -9.32 -6.39
N GLU A 212 -4.86 -9.02 -5.16
CA GLU A 212 -6.27 -9.08 -4.75
C GLU A 212 -7.03 -7.78 -5.04
N MET A 213 -6.35 -6.63 -5.09
CA MET A 213 -7.01 -5.32 -5.29
C MET A 213 -6.48 -4.57 -6.51
N LEU A 214 -5.18 -4.27 -6.56
CA LEU A 214 -4.65 -3.33 -7.55
C LEU A 214 -4.78 -3.84 -8.99
N LEU A 215 -4.48 -5.12 -9.25
CA LEU A 215 -4.61 -5.68 -10.59
C LEU A 215 -6.06 -5.77 -11.04
N HIS A 216 -6.99 -6.08 -10.12
CA HIS A 216 -8.41 -6.09 -10.42
C HIS A 216 -8.91 -4.69 -10.77
N PHE A 217 -8.44 -3.67 -10.05
CA PHE A 217 -8.74 -2.27 -10.35
C PHE A 217 -8.21 -1.85 -11.73
N ILE A 218 -6.94 -2.13 -12.03
CA ILE A 218 -6.33 -1.84 -13.35
C ILE A 218 -7.08 -2.58 -14.46
N TYR A 219 -7.41 -3.86 -14.24
CA TYR A 219 -8.17 -4.63 -15.21
C TYR A 219 -9.56 -4.04 -15.43
N HIS A 220 -10.25 -3.60 -14.36
CA HIS A 220 -11.58 -3.01 -14.49
C HIS A 220 -11.55 -1.73 -15.32
N ILE A 221 -10.61 -0.84 -15.02
CA ILE A 221 -10.42 0.41 -15.75
C ILE A 221 -10.00 0.15 -17.20
N GLY A 222 -8.97 -0.68 -17.42
CA GLY A 222 -8.48 -0.99 -18.76
C GLY A 222 -9.52 -1.71 -19.62
N PHE A 223 -10.39 -2.53 -19.00
CA PHE A 223 -11.51 -3.17 -19.68
C PHE A 223 -12.62 -2.18 -20.02
N ASP A 224 -12.91 -1.21 -19.15
CA ASP A 224 -13.90 -0.16 -19.42
C ASP A 224 -13.43 0.79 -20.53
N ASP A 225 -12.14 1.15 -20.58
CA ASP A 225 -11.55 1.92 -21.68
C ASP A 225 -11.57 1.13 -22.99
N PHE A 226 -11.21 -0.16 -22.94
CA PHE A 226 -11.29 -1.06 -24.09
C PHE A 226 -12.72 -1.18 -24.60
N ASN A 227 -13.71 -1.30 -23.71
CA ASN A 227 -15.12 -1.32 -24.07
C ASN A 227 -15.61 0.01 -24.63
N GLN A 228 -15.15 1.16 -24.09
CA GLN A 228 -15.49 2.46 -24.65
C GLN A 228 -14.89 2.64 -26.05
N LEU A 229 -13.64 2.24 -26.27
CA LEU A 229 -13.00 2.25 -27.58
C LEU A 229 -13.73 1.33 -28.56
N LEU A 230 -14.12 0.12 -28.13
CA LEU A 230 -14.96 -0.79 -28.92
C LEU A 230 -16.36 -0.24 -29.19
N GLU A 231 -16.99 0.48 -28.27
CA GLU A 231 -18.28 1.14 -28.50
C GLU A 231 -18.13 2.31 -29.50
N GLN A 232 -17.04 3.07 -29.42
CA GLN A 232 -16.69 4.14 -30.38
C GLN A 232 -16.39 3.58 -31.79
N GLU A 233 -15.70 2.45 -31.88
CA GLU A 233 -15.47 1.74 -33.15
C GLU A 233 -16.72 0.99 -33.65
N GLY A 234 -17.52 0.43 -32.74
CA GLY A 234 -18.77 -0.31 -33.01
C GLY A 234 -19.91 0.58 -33.48
N GLN A 235 -19.90 1.89 -33.17
CA GLN A 235 -20.75 2.88 -33.82
C GLN A 235 -20.49 2.99 -35.35
N LYS A 236 -19.42 2.38 -35.88
CA LYS A 236 -19.20 2.23 -37.33
C LYS A 236 -19.65 0.90 -37.93
N LYS A 237 -20.02 -0.13 -37.15
CA LYS A 237 -20.86 -1.28 -37.57
C LYS A 237 -20.91 -2.36 -36.47
N HIS A 238 -22.15 -2.71 -36.11
CA HIS A 238 -22.64 -3.90 -35.40
C HIS A 238 -22.62 -3.94 -33.87
N ASN A 239 -23.71 -4.53 -33.38
CA ASN A 239 -24.20 -4.63 -32.01
C ASN A 239 -23.44 -5.77 -31.30
N ILE A 240 -22.63 -5.46 -30.28
CA ILE A 240 -21.93 -6.46 -29.47
C ILE A 240 -22.52 -6.45 -28.06
N SER A 241 -22.86 -7.65 -27.57
CA SER A 241 -23.55 -7.88 -26.30
C SER A 241 -22.67 -7.50 -25.09
N LYS A 242 -23.19 -6.61 -24.25
CA LYS A 242 -22.59 -6.17 -22.98
C LYS A 242 -22.45 -7.34 -21.99
N ILE A 243 -21.25 -7.57 -21.46
CA ILE A 243 -21.06 -8.39 -20.25
C ILE A 243 -21.49 -7.53 -19.06
N LYS A 244 -22.44 -8.01 -18.26
CA LYS A 244 -22.97 -7.31 -17.08
C LYS A 244 -22.44 -7.95 -15.81
N ILE A 245 -21.69 -7.20 -15.01
CA ILE A 245 -21.35 -7.58 -13.63
C ILE A 245 -22.57 -7.26 -12.75
N LYS A 246 -23.07 -8.24 -12.01
CA LYS A 246 -24.24 -8.12 -11.13
C LYS A 246 -23.82 -8.36 -9.68
N LYS A 247 -24.00 -7.35 -8.83
CA LYS A 247 -23.89 -7.48 -7.36
C LYS A 247 -25.12 -8.23 -6.86
N ILE A 248 -24.94 -9.40 -6.26
CA ILE A 248 -26.03 -10.15 -5.62
C ILE A 248 -25.85 -10.04 -4.10
N ASN A 249 -26.74 -9.30 -3.44
CA ASN A 249 -26.81 -9.28 -1.98
C ASN A 249 -27.34 -10.64 -1.50
N LYS A 250 -26.51 -11.44 -0.84
CA LYS A 250 -26.98 -12.65 -0.13
C LYS A 250 -27.72 -12.19 1.15
N LYS A 251 -28.95 -12.69 1.31
CA LYS A 251 -29.76 -12.58 2.53
C LYS A 251 -29.28 -13.55 3.59
#